data_AF-A0A523HCN8-F1
#
_entry.id   AF-A0A523HCN8-F1
#
_cell.length_a   1.000
_cell.length_b   1.000
_cell.length_c   1.000
_cell.angle_alpha   90.00
_cell.angle_beta   90.00
_cell.angle_gamma   90.00
#
_symmetry.space_group_name_H-M   'P 1'
#
loop_
_entity.id
_entity.type
_entity.pdbx_description
1 polymer ?
#
loop_
_entity_poly.entity_id
_entity_poly.type
_entity_poly.pdbx_seq_one_letter_code
_entity_poly.pdbx_strand_id
1 'polypeptide(L)'
;MLEFRTEKSADNQAQVFTATASDILLIENKALGYRVFYLLESFQHFQDMIGYIGKTHFEELPPKNDKEMRKWLGNRLKTYNGSLRHFLALLTSQHAAMSGYLEKQGFLVYELESLPSAEHLSEPSEGRLANYISQGELPFERKLHFFNFLQVIYTREFEDRRYIYWRLKYDRSALRMNNQKWSESTRPQAQTSWLVMNKTFATIDTSGYLYDPLALTVYGYWAWENVADLLPIEYSPQEGLAR
;
A
#
# COMPACT_ATOMS: atom_id res chain seq x y z
N MET A 1 26.11 7.56 1.91
CA MET A 1 26.11 7.21 3.35
C MET A 1 24.68 7.36 3.87
N LEU A 2 24.18 6.37 4.62
CA LEU A 2 22.88 6.46 5.30
C LEU A 2 23.09 7.05 6.69
N GLU A 3 22.35 8.09 7.02
CA GLU A 3 22.33 8.71 8.34
C GLU A 3 20.95 8.54 8.97
N PHE A 4 20.93 8.33 10.28
CA PHE A 4 19.72 8.14 11.06
C PHE A 4 19.68 9.11 12.22
N ARG A 5 18.51 9.69 12.49
CA ARG A 5 18.30 10.61 13.61
C ARG A 5 17.01 10.27 14.32
N THR A 6 16.98 10.50 15.63
CA THR A 6 15.78 10.35 16.45
C THR A 6 15.55 11.67 17.18
N GLU A 7 14.36 12.23 17.01
CA GLU A 7 13.95 13.49 17.63
C GLU A 7 12.62 13.30 18.37
N LYS A 8 12.29 14.19 19.30
CA LYS A 8 10.97 14.21 19.94
C LYS A 8 10.03 15.10 19.14
N SER A 9 8.85 14.60 18.80
CA SER A 9 7.80 15.42 18.20
C SER A 9 7.38 16.56 19.12
N ALA A 10 7.19 17.76 18.55
CA ALA A 10 6.82 18.98 19.26
C ALA A 10 5.48 18.87 19.99
N ASP A 11 4.54 18.09 19.45
CA ASP A 11 3.16 18.06 19.95
C ASP A 11 2.90 16.98 21.01
N ASN A 12 3.69 15.90 21.05
CA ASN A 12 3.34 14.74 21.87
C ASN A 12 4.52 14.00 22.53
N GLN A 13 5.74 14.55 22.48
CA GLN A 13 6.99 13.92 22.94
C GLN A 13 7.30 12.52 22.37
N ALA A 14 6.50 12.03 21.41
CA ALA A 14 6.71 10.77 20.74
C ALA A 14 7.96 10.84 19.86
N GLN A 15 8.71 9.75 19.80
CA GLN A 15 9.94 9.67 19.03
C GLN A 15 9.62 9.64 17.53
N VAL A 16 10.20 10.57 16.78
CA VAL A 16 10.24 10.59 15.33
C VAL A 16 11.62 10.10 14.93
N PHE A 17 11.68 9.04 14.14
CA PHE A 17 12.90 8.55 13.55
C PHE A 17 12.97 9.01 12.09
N THR A 18 14.07 9.63 11.70
CA THR A 18 14.28 10.09 10.32
C THR A 18 15.53 9.45 9.73
N ALA A 19 15.53 9.24 8.42
CA ALA A 19 16.70 8.75 7.71
C ALA A 19 16.99 9.63 6.49
N THR A 20 18.26 9.86 6.19
CA THR A 20 18.72 10.56 5.00
C THR A 20 19.79 9.73 4.30
N ALA A 21 19.83 9.78 2.98
CA ALA A 21 20.86 9.13 2.18
C ALA A 21 21.64 10.20 1.39
N SER A 22 22.96 10.21 1.50
CA SER A 22 23.81 11.11 0.69
C SER A 22 24.09 10.60 -0.72
N ASP A 23 23.60 9.41 -1.08
CA ASP A 23 23.73 8.80 -2.40
C ASP A 23 22.52 7.90 -2.68
N ILE A 24 22.35 7.46 -3.93
CA ILE A 24 21.30 6.55 -4.38
C ILE A 24 21.42 5.21 -3.63
N LEU A 25 20.29 4.72 -3.11
CA LEU A 25 20.21 3.39 -2.54
C LEU A 25 20.06 2.35 -3.65
N LEU A 26 20.94 1.37 -3.68
CA LEU A 26 20.90 0.26 -4.62
C LEU A 26 20.26 -0.97 -3.95
N ILE A 27 19.11 -1.39 -4.44
CA ILE A 27 18.34 -2.51 -3.88
C ILE A 27 18.17 -3.59 -4.94
N GLU A 28 18.68 -4.80 -4.69
CA GLU A 28 18.45 -5.94 -5.59
C GLU A 28 17.28 -6.79 -5.10
N ASN A 29 16.14 -6.67 -5.78
CA ASN A 29 14.99 -7.53 -5.58
C ASN A 29 15.09 -8.77 -6.48
N LYS A 30 15.76 -9.80 -5.97
CA LYS A 30 15.93 -11.10 -6.67
C LYS A 30 14.61 -11.87 -6.83
N ALA A 31 13.57 -11.53 -6.07
CA ALA A 31 12.26 -12.16 -6.20
C ALA A 31 11.48 -11.60 -7.41
N LEU A 32 11.65 -10.31 -7.72
CA LEU A 32 11.04 -9.64 -8.87
C LEU A 32 12.00 -9.50 -10.06
N GLY A 33 13.28 -9.82 -9.90
CA GLY A 33 14.27 -9.69 -10.96
C GLY A 33 14.59 -8.24 -11.29
N TYR A 34 14.60 -7.36 -10.29
CA TYR A 34 14.90 -5.94 -10.47
C TYR A 34 16.09 -5.51 -9.62
N ARG A 35 16.88 -4.61 -10.19
CA ARG A 35 17.73 -3.68 -9.46
C ARG A 35 17.01 -2.34 -9.39
N VAL A 36 16.80 -1.86 -8.18
CA VAL A 36 16.10 -0.61 -7.90
C VAL A 36 17.10 0.42 -7.43
N PHE A 37 17.16 1.54 -8.14
CA PHE A 37 17.89 2.74 -7.77
C PHE A 37 16.90 3.66 -7.08
N TYR A 38 17.09 3.92 -5.79
CA TYR A 38 16.18 4.70 -4.98
C TYR A 38 16.85 5.98 -4.49
N LEU A 39 16.42 7.13 -5.00
CA LEU A 39 16.81 8.44 -4.49
C LEU A 39 15.87 8.81 -3.33
N LEU A 40 16.36 8.68 -2.10
CA LEU A 40 15.59 8.99 -0.90
C LEU A 40 15.52 10.49 -0.67
N GLU A 41 14.32 11.07 -0.76
CA GLU A 41 14.08 12.49 -0.52
C GLU A 41 13.64 12.76 0.93
N SER A 42 12.82 11.86 1.51
CA SER A 42 12.41 11.92 2.91
C SER A 42 12.13 10.53 3.45
N PHE A 43 12.50 10.28 4.70
CA PHE A 43 12.08 9.11 5.46
C PHE A 43 11.74 9.54 6.88
N GLN A 44 10.56 9.16 7.33
CA GLN A 44 10.09 9.38 8.68
C GLN A 44 9.37 8.13 9.16
N HIS A 45 9.65 7.78 10.41
CA HIS A 45 8.93 6.75 11.14
C HIS A 45 8.43 7.37 12.44
N PHE A 46 7.12 7.41 12.61
CA PHE A 46 6.46 7.95 13.78
C PHE A 46 5.44 6.94 14.29
N GLN A 47 5.64 6.48 15.53
CA GLN A 47 4.88 5.37 16.10
C GLN A 47 5.01 4.10 15.24
N ASP A 48 3.97 3.73 14.48
CA ASP A 48 3.96 2.60 13.53
C ASP A 48 3.74 3.06 12.09
N MET A 49 3.70 4.36 11.87
CA MET A 49 3.55 4.96 10.56
C MET A 49 4.92 5.17 9.95
N ILE A 50 5.17 4.54 8.80
CA ILE A 50 6.34 4.80 7.96
C ILE A 50 5.88 5.69 6.81
N GLY A 51 6.44 6.89 6.73
CA GLY A 51 6.30 7.78 5.58
C GLY A 51 7.63 7.91 4.87
N TYR A 52 7.67 7.67 3.57
CA TYR A 52 8.89 7.84 2.78
C TYR A 52 8.57 8.37 1.39
N ILE A 53 9.42 9.26 0.90
CA ILE A 53 9.33 9.89 -0.41
C ILE A 53 10.66 9.68 -1.11
N GLY A 54 10.59 9.33 -2.39
CA GLY A 54 11.76 9.21 -3.23
C GLY A 54 11.42 8.87 -4.65
N LYS A 55 12.44 8.91 -5.50
CA LYS A 55 12.36 8.58 -6.92
C LYS A 55 13.00 7.23 -7.16
N THR A 56 12.36 6.43 -8.00
CA THR A 56 12.82 5.09 -8.33
C THR A 56 13.16 4.98 -9.81
N HIS A 57 14.23 4.26 -10.09
CA HIS A 57 14.55 3.74 -11.41
C HIS A 57 14.80 2.23 -11.30
N PHE A 58 14.32 1.47 -12.27
CA PHE A 58 14.40 0.02 -12.28
C PHE A 58 15.21 -0.46 -13.47
N GLU A 59 16.12 -1.39 -13.21
CA GLU A 59 16.79 -2.20 -14.22
C GLU A 59 16.39 -3.65 -14.03
N GLU A 60 16.06 -4.35 -15.13
CA GLU A 60 15.86 -5.79 -15.07
C GLU A 60 17.20 -6.50 -14.86
N LEU A 61 17.22 -7.45 -13.93
CA LEU A 61 18.35 -8.35 -13.77
C LEU A 61 18.36 -9.36 -14.92
N PRO A 62 19.52 -9.80 -15.41
CA PRO A 62 19.58 -10.89 -16.38
C PRO A 62 19.15 -12.20 -15.71
N PRO A 63 18.15 -12.92 -16.24
CA PRO A 63 17.75 -14.21 -15.67
C PRO A 63 18.82 -15.27 -15.92
N LYS A 64 18.99 -16.19 -14.99
CA LYS A 64 19.87 -17.36 -15.17
C LYS A 64 19.33 -18.35 -16.19
N ASN A 65 18.00 -18.40 -16.36
CA ASN A 65 17.28 -19.26 -17.30
C ASN A 65 15.81 -18.84 -17.41
N ASP A 66 15.10 -19.40 -18.40
CA ASP A 66 13.67 -19.13 -18.64
C ASP A 66 12.77 -19.44 -17.45
N LYS A 67 13.14 -20.40 -16.60
CA LYS A 67 12.36 -20.75 -15.41
C LYS A 67 12.42 -19.61 -14.38
N GLU A 68 13.58 -18.99 -14.20
CA GLU A 68 13.73 -17.83 -13.32
C GLU A 68 12.98 -16.61 -13.88
N MET A 69 13.09 -16.35 -15.18
CA MET A 69 12.33 -15.29 -15.85
C MET A 69 10.81 -15.47 -15.66
N ARG A 70 10.28 -16.67 -15.94
CA ARG A 70 8.85 -16.97 -15.73
C ARG A 70 8.43 -16.82 -14.26
N LYS A 71 9.31 -17.20 -13.32
CA LYS A 71 9.06 -16.99 -11.89
C LYS A 71 8.97 -15.50 -11.55
N TRP A 72 9.86 -14.66 -12.09
CA TRP A 72 9.80 -13.22 -11.90
C TRP A 72 8.53 -12.61 -12.48
N LEU A 73 8.13 -12.99 -13.69
CA LEU A 73 6.87 -12.52 -14.30
C LEU A 73 5.66 -12.90 -13.43
N GLY A 74 5.59 -14.15 -12.95
CA GLY A 74 4.54 -14.59 -12.04
C GLY A 74 4.55 -13.82 -10.71
N ASN A 75 5.73 -13.57 -10.14
CA ASN A 75 5.86 -12.80 -8.91
C ASN A 75 5.46 -11.32 -9.11
N ARG A 76 5.85 -10.68 -10.22
CA ARG A 76 5.44 -9.30 -10.54
C ARG A 76 3.93 -9.18 -10.68
N LEU A 77 3.30 -10.13 -11.39
CA LEU A 77 1.85 -10.18 -11.52
C LEU A 77 1.18 -10.37 -10.17
N LYS A 78 1.74 -11.25 -9.33
CA LYS A 78 1.26 -11.48 -7.97
C LYS A 78 1.38 -10.21 -7.12
N THR A 79 2.55 -9.56 -7.11
CA THR A 79 2.83 -8.32 -6.40
C THR A 79 1.89 -7.18 -6.84
N TYR A 80 1.58 -7.08 -8.12
CA TYR A 80 0.60 -6.10 -8.59
C TYR A 80 -0.81 -6.42 -8.08
N ASN A 81 -1.25 -7.68 -8.23
CA ASN A 81 -2.61 -8.11 -7.94
C ASN A 81 -2.91 -8.07 -6.44
N GLY A 82 -3.66 -7.03 -6.04
CA GLY A 82 -4.08 -6.87 -4.65
C GLY A 82 -3.35 -5.72 -3.96
N SER A 83 -2.32 -5.15 -4.59
CA SER A 83 -1.62 -3.95 -4.12
C SER A 83 -2.52 -2.71 -4.07
N LEU A 84 -2.08 -1.70 -3.29
CA LEU A 84 -2.67 -0.37 -3.29
C LEU A 84 -2.78 0.20 -4.70
N ARG A 85 -1.74 0.02 -5.53
CA ARG A 85 -1.73 0.49 -6.92
C ARG A 85 -2.85 -0.14 -7.73
N HIS A 86 -3.04 -1.46 -7.63
CA HIS A 86 -4.13 -2.15 -8.32
C HIS A 86 -5.49 -1.64 -7.86
N PHE A 87 -5.67 -1.45 -6.55
CA PHE A 87 -6.90 -0.89 -6.00
C PHE A 87 -7.17 0.54 -6.53
N LEU A 88 -6.18 1.44 -6.46
CA LEU A 88 -6.31 2.82 -6.94
C LEU A 88 -6.61 2.87 -8.45
N ALA A 89 -5.94 2.04 -9.25
CA ALA A 89 -6.22 1.93 -10.69
C ALA A 89 -7.67 1.54 -10.95
N LEU A 90 -8.20 0.55 -10.21
CA LEU A 90 -9.60 0.14 -10.34
C LEU A 90 -10.59 1.25 -9.96
N LEU A 91 -10.27 2.09 -8.97
CA LEU A 91 -11.11 3.23 -8.60
C LEU A 91 -11.20 4.29 -9.71
N THR A 92 -10.19 4.39 -10.58
CA THR A 92 -10.24 5.32 -11.72
C THR A 92 -11.07 4.82 -12.90
N SER A 93 -11.38 3.51 -12.92
CA SER A 93 -12.17 2.87 -13.96
C SER A 93 -13.56 3.49 -14.05
N GLN A 94 -14.07 3.65 -15.28
CA GLN A 94 -15.46 4.05 -15.49
C GLN A 94 -16.47 3.10 -14.83
N HIS A 95 -16.07 1.86 -14.55
CA HIS A 95 -16.91 0.84 -13.91
C HIS A 95 -16.80 0.84 -12.38
N ALA A 96 -15.94 1.68 -11.78
CA ALA A 96 -15.67 1.69 -10.34
C ALA A 96 -16.94 1.86 -9.49
N ALA A 97 -17.88 2.68 -9.97
CA ALA A 97 -19.17 2.93 -9.30
C ALA A 97 -20.24 1.87 -9.60
N MET A 98 -19.97 0.90 -10.48
CA MET A 98 -20.93 -0.18 -10.75
C MET A 98 -20.97 -1.16 -9.58
N SER A 99 -22.18 -1.45 -9.09
CA SER A 99 -22.40 -2.41 -8.02
C SER A 99 -21.69 -3.74 -8.31
N GLY A 100 -20.89 -4.18 -7.34
CA GLY A 100 -20.10 -5.41 -7.37
C GLY A 100 -18.94 -5.47 -8.38
N TYR A 101 -18.54 -4.37 -8.99
CA TYR A 101 -17.34 -4.35 -9.84
C TYR A 101 -16.08 -4.68 -9.04
N LEU A 102 -15.83 -3.97 -7.93
CA LEU A 102 -14.64 -4.20 -7.10
C LEU A 102 -14.65 -5.60 -6.47
N GLU A 103 -15.80 -6.07 -6.00
CA GLU A 103 -15.95 -7.44 -5.46
C GLU A 103 -15.55 -8.50 -6.48
N LYS A 104 -15.98 -8.34 -7.75
CA LYS A 104 -15.57 -9.22 -8.84
C LYS A 104 -14.07 -9.16 -9.09
N GLN A 105 -13.40 -8.03 -8.85
CA GLN A 105 -11.95 -7.89 -8.91
C GLN A 105 -11.23 -8.40 -7.65
N GLY A 106 -11.97 -8.81 -6.62
CA GLY A 106 -11.44 -9.35 -5.37
C GLY A 106 -11.32 -8.33 -4.25
N PHE A 107 -11.89 -7.13 -4.38
CA PHE A 107 -11.84 -6.09 -3.35
C PHE A 107 -13.19 -5.89 -2.68
N LEU A 108 -13.23 -6.01 -1.35
CA LEU A 108 -14.31 -5.53 -0.50
C LEU A 108 -13.90 -4.21 0.14
N VAL A 109 -14.79 -3.22 0.15
CA VAL A 109 -14.49 -1.89 0.67
C VAL A 109 -15.57 -1.46 1.66
N TYR A 110 -15.13 -1.05 2.85
CA TYR A 110 -16.00 -0.58 3.92
C TYR A 110 -15.52 0.77 4.45
N GLU A 111 -16.46 1.64 4.84
CA GLU A 111 -16.17 2.83 5.65
C GLU A 111 -16.23 2.49 7.14
N LEU A 112 -15.31 3.08 7.89
CA LEU A 112 -15.21 2.97 9.34
C LEU A 112 -14.98 4.35 9.95
N GLU A 113 -15.77 4.73 10.96
CA GLU A 113 -15.58 5.99 11.68
C GLU A 113 -14.22 6.09 12.38
N SER A 114 -13.68 4.94 12.81
CA SER A 114 -12.36 4.84 13.43
C SER A 114 -11.68 3.53 13.05
N LEU A 115 -10.35 3.48 13.19
CA LEU A 115 -9.65 2.20 13.09
C LEU A 115 -10.18 1.23 14.17
N PRO A 116 -10.33 -0.07 13.86
CA PRO A 116 -10.78 -1.05 14.82
C PRO A 116 -9.97 -1.02 16.13
N SER A 117 -10.66 -0.94 17.27
CA SER A 117 -10.10 -1.01 18.62
C SER A 117 -10.95 -1.94 19.52
N ALA A 118 -10.53 -2.21 20.76
CA ALA A 118 -11.24 -3.06 21.74
C ALA A 118 -12.47 -2.33 22.23
N GLU A 119 -12.27 -1.04 22.52
CA GLU A 119 -13.25 -0.20 23.18
C GLU A 119 -14.32 0.22 22.18
N HIS A 120 -13.94 0.28 20.90
CA HIS A 120 -14.82 0.66 19.82
C HIS A 120 -14.53 -0.18 18.56
N LEU A 121 -15.48 -1.07 18.25
CA LEU A 121 -15.60 -1.68 16.94
C LEU A 121 -16.54 -0.77 16.13
N SER A 122 -15.98 0.04 15.23
CA SER A 122 -16.80 0.76 14.26
C SER A 122 -17.53 -0.26 13.39
N GLU A 123 -18.86 -0.15 13.30
CA GLU A 123 -19.63 -1.01 12.41
C GLU A 123 -19.29 -0.65 10.95
N PRO A 124 -18.73 -1.58 10.16
CA PRO A 124 -18.41 -1.31 8.77
C PRO A 124 -19.70 -1.04 8.00
N SER A 125 -19.75 0.08 7.32
CA SER A 125 -20.76 0.34 6.29
C SER A 125 -20.16 0.14 4.90
N GLU A 126 -20.96 -0.31 3.93
CA GLU A 126 -20.47 -0.45 2.56
C GLU A 126 -19.94 0.88 2.01
N GLY A 127 -18.76 0.83 1.41
CA GLY A 127 -18.13 2.02 0.84
C GLY A 127 -18.90 2.58 -0.33
N ARG A 128 -19.20 3.89 -0.30
CA ARG A 128 -19.89 4.60 -1.38
C ARG A 128 -18.91 5.10 -2.43
N LEU A 129 -18.35 4.16 -3.20
CA LEU A 129 -17.27 4.40 -4.17
C LEU A 129 -17.56 5.53 -5.17
N ALA A 130 -18.83 5.68 -5.59
CA ALA A 130 -19.25 6.75 -6.50
C ALA A 130 -18.97 8.16 -5.95
N ASN A 131 -18.89 8.31 -4.63
CA ASN A 131 -18.62 9.59 -3.97
C ASN A 131 -17.13 9.83 -3.73
N TYR A 132 -16.28 8.81 -3.91
CA TYR A 132 -14.87 8.94 -3.58
C TYR A 132 -14.04 9.53 -4.69
N ILE A 133 -14.54 9.46 -5.92
CA ILE A 133 -13.77 9.75 -7.12
C ILE A 133 -14.43 10.88 -7.89
N SER A 134 -13.64 11.90 -8.19
CA SER A 134 -14.02 12.98 -9.11
C SER A 134 -12.93 13.20 -10.16
N GLN A 135 -13.26 13.96 -11.21
CA GLN A 135 -12.31 14.23 -12.30
C GLN A 135 -11.11 15.06 -11.79
N GLY A 136 -9.90 14.66 -12.20
CA GLY A 136 -8.66 15.41 -11.97
C GLY A 136 -8.47 16.58 -12.93
N GLU A 137 -7.29 17.20 -12.89
CA GLU A 137 -6.97 18.30 -13.80
C GLU A 137 -6.74 17.80 -15.22
N LEU A 138 -6.12 16.63 -15.35
CA LEU A 138 -5.89 15.95 -16.62
C LEU A 138 -6.93 14.85 -16.88
N PRO A 139 -7.20 14.47 -18.14
CA PRO A 139 -8.21 13.44 -18.47
C PRO A 139 -7.95 12.08 -17.82
N PHE A 140 -6.69 11.71 -17.65
CA PHE A 140 -6.24 10.46 -17.04
C PHE A 140 -6.10 10.53 -15.51
N GLU A 141 -6.41 11.69 -14.90
CA GLU A 141 -6.36 11.87 -13.45
C GLU A 141 -7.73 11.80 -12.81
N ARG A 142 -7.75 11.39 -11.54
CA ARG A 142 -8.88 11.43 -10.64
C ARG A 142 -8.45 12.04 -9.32
N LYS A 143 -9.38 12.72 -8.66
CA LYS A 143 -9.25 13.14 -7.26
C LYS A 143 -9.96 12.13 -6.39
N LEU A 144 -9.20 11.44 -5.56
CA LEU A 144 -9.68 10.54 -4.52
C LEU A 144 -9.90 11.32 -3.22
N HIS A 145 -11.08 11.19 -2.63
CA HIS A 145 -11.43 11.82 -1.37
C HIS A 145 -12.48 11.01 -0.62
N PHE A 146 -12.29 10.85 0.67
CA PHE A 146 -13.24 10.23 1.59
C PHE A 146 -12.96 10.75 3.01
N PHE A 147 -13.97 10.79 3.87
CA PHE A 147 -13.84 11.43 5.20
C PHE A 147 -13.39 10.46 6.30
N ASN A 148 -13.93 9.26 6.28
CA ASN A 148 -13.73 8.23 7.29
C ASN A 148 -12.53 7.34 6.94
N PHE A 149 -12.25 6.31 7.72
CA PHE A 149 -11.30 5.28 7.29
C PHE A 149 -11.93 4.41 6.21
N LEU A 150 -11.16 4.03 5.20
CA LEU A 150 -11.54 2.94 4.30
C LEU A 150 -10.84 1.67 4.71
N GLN A 151 -11.60 0.63 5.05
CA GLN A 151 -11.10 -0.73 5.11
C GLN A 151 -11.16 -1.34 3.71
N VAL A 152 -10.06 -1.92 3.27
CA VAL A 152 -9.96 -2.64 2.00
C VAL A 152 -9.49 -4.06 2.25
N ILE A 153 -10.28 -5.04 1.79
CA ILE A 153 -9.97 -6.46 1.91
C ILE A 153 -9.76 -7.04 0.52
N TYR A 154 -8.59 -7.59 0.26
CA TYR A 154 -8.31 -8.34 -0.96
C TYR A 154 -8.52 -9.84 -0.74
N THR A 155 -9.55 -10.40 -1.37
CA THR A 155 -10.07 -11.74 -1.08
C THR A 155 -9.40 -12.87 -1.85
N ARG A 156 -8.57 -12.54 -2.84
CA ARG A 156 -7.90 -13.53 -3.70
C ARG A 156 -6.53 -13.96 -3.16
N GLU A 157 -6.07 -13.37 -2.07
CA GLU A 157 -4.83 -13.77 -1.41
C GLU A 157 -4.96 -13.73 0.12
N PHE A 158 -4.28 -14.66 0.78
CA PHE A 158 -4.13 -14.66 2.23
C PHE A 158 -2.91 -13.87 2.67
N GLU A 159 -2.98 -13.31 3.87
CA GLU A 159 -1.87 -12.67 4.56
C GLU A 159 -0.65 -13.60 4.67
N ASP A 160 0.53 -13.05 4.37
CA ASP A 160 1.80 -13.75 4.57
C ASP A 160 2.04 -14.05 6.06
N ARG A 161 2.57 -15.24 6.37
CA ARG A 161 2.89 -15.64 7.76
C ARG A 161 3.86 -14.67 8.44
N ARG A 162 4.76 -14.04 7.70
CA ARG A 162 5.70 -13.03 8.20
C ARG A 162 4.97 -11.76 8.61
N TYR A 163 3.95 -11.35 7.83
CA TYR A 163 3.08 -10.25 8.22
C TYR A 163 2.28 -10.61 9.46
N ILE A 164 1.68 -11.81 9.53
CA ILE A 164 0.96 -12.27 10.73
C ILE A 164 1.90 -12.22 11.95
N TYR A 165 3.12 -12.76 11.84
CA TYR A 165 4.10 -12.69 12.92
C TYR A 165 4.46 -11.25 13.29
N TRP A 166 4.69 -10.39 12.31
CA TRP A 166 5.01 -8.98 12.53
C TRP A 166 3.85 -8.22 13.19
N ARG A 167 2.62 -8.43 12.73
CA ARG A 167 1.39 -7.85 13.31
C ARG A 167 1.11 -8.38 14.70
N LEU A 168 1.53 -9.60 15.05
CA LEU A 168 1.38 -10.13 16.42
C LEU A 168 2.47 -9.63 17.37
N LYS A 169 3.67 -9.30 16.87
CA LYS A 169 4.83 -8.91 17.71
C LYS A 169 5.23 -7.43 17.69
N TYR A 170 5.25 -6.77 16.53
CA TYR A 170 5.76 -5.40 16.35
C TYR A 170 4.76 -4.30 16.01
N ASP A 171 3.71 -4.56 15.24
CA ASP A 171 2.65 -3.55 14.97
C ASP A 171 2.09 -3.00 16.29
N ARG A 172 2.21 -1.70 16.56
CA ARG A 172 1.59 -1.03 17.72
C ARG A 172 0.51 -0.04 17.28
N SER A 173 0.10 -0.10 16.00
CA SER A 173 -0.95 0.78 15.48
C SER A 173 -2.25 0.57 16.25
N ALA A 174 -3.21 1.48 16.10
CA ALA A 174 -4.53 1.33 16.73
C ALA A 174 -5.16 -0.06 16.47
N LEU A 175 -4.83 -0.70 15.34
CA LEU A 175 -5.25 -2.06 14.98
C LEU A 175 -4.78 -3.13 15.98
N ARG A 176 -3.61 -2.92 16.59
CA ARG A 176 -2.94 -3.88 17.46
C ARG A 176 -3.19 -3.62 18.92
N MET A 177 -3.49 -2.37 19.29
CA MET A 177 -3.63 -2.00 20.69
C MET A 177 -4.79 -2.67 21.40
N ASN A 178 -5.79 -3.24 20.71
CA ASN A 178 -6.93 -3.77 21.47
C ASN A 178 -7.93 -4.71 20.71
N ASN A 179 -7.67 -5.23 19.51
CA ASN A 179 -8.61 -6.20 18.90
C ASN A 179 -8.28 -7.66 19.30
N GLN A 180 -8.64 -8.07 20.53
CA GLN A 180 -8.31 -9.41 21.09
C GLN A 180 -8.59 -10.58 20.13
N LYS A 181 -9.66 -10.55 19.32
CA LYS A 181 -9.98 -11.64 18.37
C LYS A 181 -9.17 -11.60 17.07
N TRP A 182 -8.89 -10.41 16.52
CA TRP A 182 -8.14 -10.27 15.27
C TRP A 182 -6.62 -10.32 15.50
N SER A 183 -6.17 -9.77 16.63
CA SER A 183 -4.77 -9.76 17.06
C SER A 183 -4.32 -11.05 17.76
N GLU A 184 -5.18 -12.05 17.95
CA GLU A 184 -4.77 -13.38 18.46
C GLU A 184 -4.87 -14.47 17.39
N SER A 185 -5.56 -14.21 16.27
CA SER A 185 -5.67 -15.18 15.18
C SER A 185 -4.34 -15.35 14.45
N THR A 186 -3.70 -16.50 14.65
CA THR A 186 -2.56 -16.96 13.85
C THR A 186 -2.97 -17.55 12.50
N ARG A 187 -4.29 -17.72 12.27
CA ARG A 187 -4.81 -18.23 11.00
C ARG A 187 -4.70 -17.16 9.92
N PRO A 188 -4.12 -17.47 8.74
CA PRO A 188 -4.12 -16.55 7.61
C PRO A 188 -5.55 -16.14 7.23
N GLN A 189 -5.76 -14.84 7.12
CA GLN A 189 -7.01 -14.24 6.63
C GLN A 189 -6.75 -13.55 5.31
N ALA A 190 -7.80 -13.08 4.64
CA ALA A 190 -7.66 -12.23 3.47
C ALA A 190 -6.84 -10.98 3.80
N GLN A 191 -6.01 -10.53 2.86
CA GLN A 191 -5.17 -9.34 3.06
C GLN A 191 -6.06 -8.13 3.36
N THR A 192 -5.83 -7.49 4.51
CA THR A 192 -6.64 -6.35 4.96
C THR A 192 -5.75 -5.14 5.20
N SER A 193 -6.17 -4.01 4.63
CA SER A 193 -5.49 -2.72 4.74
C SER A 193 -6.50 -1.64 5.08
N TRP A 194 -6.02 -0.52 5.64
CA TRP A 194 -6.85 0.65 5.89
C TRP A 194 -6.22 1.90 5.31
N LEU A 195 -7.05 2.83 4.87
CA LEU A 195 -6.64 4.13 4.33
C LEU A 195 -7.33 5.26 5.09
N VAL A 196 -6.63 6.37 5.27
CA VAL A 196 -7.20 7.64 5.73
C VAL A 196 -6.60 8.80 4.94
N MET A 197 -7.41 9.80 4.66
CA MET A 197 -6.99 11.02 3.99
C MET A 197 -6.21 11.92 4.96
N ASN A 198 -5.01 12.34 4.57
CA ASN A 198 -4.25 13.39 5.28
C ASN A 198 -4.50 14.78 4.67
N LYS A 199 -5.07 14.82 3.46
CA LYS A 199 -5.40 16.03 2.70
C LYS A 199 -6.84 15.95 2.20
N THR A 200 -7.37 17.08 1.73
CA THR A 200 -8.74 17.15 1.19
C THR A 200 -8.97 16.25 -0.03
N PHE A 201 -7.93 15.91 -0.77
CA PHE A 201 -7.98 14.89 -1.82
C PHE A 201 -6.57 14.41 -2.13
N ALA A 202 -6.48 13.27 -2.80
CA ALA A 202 -5.29 12.71 -3.38
C ALA A 202 -5.47 12.65 -4.90
N THR A 203 -4.48 13.12 -5.66
CA THR A 203 -4.49 12.95 -7.12
C THR A 203 -3.93 11.57 -7.46
N ILE A 204 -4.72 10.79 -8.21
CA ILE A 204 -4.33 9.48 -8.73
C ILE A 204 -4.52 9.42 -10.24
N ASP A 205 -3.70 8.66 -10.95
CA ASP A 205 -3.89 8.42 -12.39
C ASP A 205 -4.54 7.06 -12.70
N THR A 206 -4.86 6.83 -13.97
CA THR A 206 -5.46 5.57 -14.43
C THR A 206 -4.57 4.33 -14.27
N SER A 207 -3.27 4.50 -14.00
CA SER A 207 -2.35 3.40 -13.69
C SER A 207 -2.31 3.04 -12.20
N GLY A 208 -3.03 3.81 -11.37
CA GLY A 208 -3.02 3.72 -9.91
C GLY A 208 -1.84 4.44 -9.26
N TYR A 209 -1.13 5.30 -9.99
CA TYR A 209 -0.06 6.12 -9.43
C TYR A 209 -0.64 7.22 -8.54
N LEU A 210 -0.12 7.34 -7.33
CA LEU A 210 -0.46 8.38 -6.36
C LEU A 210 0.60 9.49 -6.42
N TYR A 211 0.21 10.68 -6.88
CA TYR A 211 1.14 11.79 -7.10
C TYR A 211 1.74 12.36 -5.81
N ASP A 212 0.94 12.36 -4.75
CA ASP A 212 1.37 12.81 -3.43
C ASP A 212 1.22 11.67 -2.42
N PRO A 213 2.31 10.94 -2.13
CA PRO A 213 2.30 9.84 -1.17
C PRO A 213 1.87 10.27 0.24
N LEU A 214 2.00 11.55 0.60
CA LEU A 214 1.58 12.05 1.91
C LEU A 214 0.10 12.41 1.97
N ALA A 215 -0.63 12.40 0.85
CA ALA A 215 -2.07 12.67 0.83
C ALA A 215 -2.90 11.57 1.51
N LEU A 216 -2.33 10.37 1.67
CA LEU A 216 -2.97 9.18 2.24
C LEU A 216 -2.05 8.53 3.27
N THR A 217 -2.58 8.16 4.43
CA THR A 217 -1.90 7.22 5.33
C THR A 217 -2.46 5.82 5.09
N VAL A 218 -1.56 4.85 4.96
CA VAL A 218 -1.87 3.44 4.70
C VAL A 218 -1.51 2.62 5.95
N TYR A 219 -2.41 1.73 6.36
CA TYR A 219 -2.23 0.80 7.48
C TYR A 219 -2.45 -0.64 7.05
N GLY A 220 -2.01 -1.58 7.89
CA GLY A 220 -2.23 -3.00 7.69
C GLY A 220 -1.30 -3.58 6.63
N TYR A 221 -1.83 -4.47 5.79
CA TYR A 221 -1.02 -5.32 4.93
C TYR A 221 -0.18 -4.53 3.92
N TRP A 222 -0.76 -3.53 3.25
CA TRP A 222 -0.05 -2.70 2.26
C TRP A 222 1.07 -1.86 2.87
N ALA A 223 0.91 -1.41 4.13
CA ALA A 223 1.96 -0.66 4.82
C ALA A 223 3.19 -1.53 5.12
N TRP A 224 2.97 -2.85 5.29
CA TRP A 224 4.01 -3.82 5.58
C TRP A 224 4.80 -4.27 4.34
N GLU A 225 4.14 -4.43 3.18
CA GLU A 225 4.79 -4.82 1.91
C GLU A 225 5.84 -3.81 1.45
N ASN A 226 5.49 -2.52 1.50
CA ASN A 226 6.43 -1.39 1.43
C ASN A 226 7.41 -1.48 0.22
N VAL A 227 8.69 -1.14 0.41
CA VAL A 227 9.74 -1.15 -0.64
C VAL A 227 9.95 -2.55 -1.27
N ALA A 228 9.60 -3.64 -0.58
CA ALA A 228 9.85 -5.01 -1.08
C ALA A 228 8.99 -5.36 -2.30
N ASP A 229 7.87 -4.67 -2.47
CA ASP A 229 6.87 -4.93 -3.51
C ASP A 229 6.76 -3.77 -4.52
N LEU A 230 7.80 -2.94 -4.61
CA LEU A 230 7.89 -1.90 -5.62
C LEU A 230 7.98 -2.51 -7.03
N LEU A 231 7.09 -2.01 -7.90
CA LEU A 231 7.11 -2.25 -9.33
C LEU A 231 7.38 -0.94 -10.06
N PRO A 232 7.98 -0.99 -11.26
CA PRO A 232 8.13 0.18 -12.12
C PRO A 232 6.78 0.84 -12.39
N ILE A 233 6.75 2.17 -12.55
CA ILE A 233 5.51 2.91 -12.83
C ILE A 233 4.90 2.48 -14.18
N GLU A 234 5.74 2.06 -15.12
CA GLU A 234 5.35 1.52 -16.41
C GLU A 234 4.85 0.07 -16.37
N TYR A 235 5.00 -0.64 -15.23
CA TYR A 235 4.58 -2.04 -15.14
C TYR A 235 3.06 -2.17 -15.42
N SER A 236 2.73 -3.00 -16.40
CA SER A 236 1.36 -3.39 -16.73
C SER A 236 1.21 -4.91 -16.70
N PRO A 237 0.21 -5.47 -15.99
CA PRO A 237 0.01 -6.91 -15.90
C PRO A 237 -0.30 -7.58 -17.26
N GLN A 238 -0.65 -6.80 -18.30
CA GLN A 238 -0.96 -7.32 -19.64
C GLN A 238 0.31 -7.71 -20.43
N GLU A 239 1.47 -7.15 -20.12
CA GLU A 239 2.72 -7.44 -20.83
C GLU A 239 3.23 -8.87 -20.58
N GLY A 240 2.85 -9.48 -19.45
CA GLY A 240 3.24 -10.85 -19.09
C GLY A 240 2.51 -11.96 -19.85
N LEU A 241 1.48 -11.64 -20.63
CA LEU A 241 0.68 -12.61 -21.41
C LEU A 241 1.10 -12.69 -22.89
N ALA A 242 2.02 -11.83 -23.34
CA ALA A 242 2.33 -11.64 -24.76
C ALA A 242 3.75 -12.07 -25.17
N ARG A 243 4.49 -12.83 -24.34
CA ARG A 243 5.83 -13.34 -24.68
C ARG A 243 5.96 -14.83 -24.40
#